data_AF-A0A1Q7WWQ7-F1
#
_entry.id   AF-A0A1Q7WWQ7-F1
#
_cell.length_a   1.000
_cell.length_b   1.000
_cell.length_c   1.000
_cell.angle_alpha   90.00
_cell.angle_beta   90.00
_cell.angle_gamma   90.00
#
_symmetry.space_group_name_H-M   'P 1'
#
loop_
_entity.id
_entity.type
_entity.pdbx_description
1 polymer ?
#
loop_
_entity_poly.entity_id
_entity_poly.type
_entity_poly.pdbx_seq_one_letter_code
_entity_poly.pdbx_strand_id
1 'polypeptide(L)'
;MGRIEDRLAELGLELPRPFAAPPGVEFKFDLVRVSGGLAYVSGHLPTDGAEVLVQGKVGDDLTIEQGYGAARLTGLAVLASLKQELNELDRVTGWVKALGLVNCAPGFSKTPAVINGFTDLILELWGGEGHHARSAIGASELPFDVPVEVEAVVEVE
;
A
#
# COMPACT_ATOMS: atom_id res chain seq x y z
N MET A 1 -7.51 -3.87 21.21
CA MET A 1 -7.12 -3.59 19.82
C MET A 1 -7.83 -2.31 19.42
N GLY A 2 -7.24 -1.52 18.54
CA GLY A 2 -7.91 -0.35 17.98
C GLY A 2 -9.06 -0.77 17.06
N ARG A 3 -9.95 0.16 16.78
CA ARG A 3 -11.10 0.00 15.88
C ARG A 3 -10.66 -0.52 14.51
N ILE A 4 -9.56 -0.01 13.97
CA ILE A 4 -9.06 -0.43 12.66
C ILE A 4 -8.50 -1.86 12.71
N GLU A 5 -7.75 -2.23 13.75
CA GLU A 5 -7.26 -3.60 13.92
C GLU A 5 -8.39 -4.61 14.11
N ASP A 6 -9.44 -4.24 14.85
CA ASP A 6 -10.65 -5.07 14.99
C ASP A 6 -11.33 -5.24 13.62
N ARG A 7 -11.41 -4.17 12.82
CA ARG A 7 -12.00 -4.21 11.48
C ARG A 7 -11.21 -5.08 10.50
N LEU A 8 -9.87 -5.07 10.58
CA LEU A 8 -9.02 -6.00 9.83
C LEU A 8 -9.37 -7.45 10.17
N ALA A 9 -9.48 -7.77 11.47
CA ALA A 9 -9.83 -9.11 11.93
C ALA A 9 -11.22 -9.56 11.48
N GLU A 10 -12.22 -8.67 11.51
CA GLU A 10 -13.58 -8.93 10.99
C GLU A 10 -13.60 -9.28 9.50
N LEU A 11 -12.72 -8.65 8.72
CA LEU A 11 -12.56 -8.91 7.29
C LEU A 11 -11.69 -10.15 7.01
N GLY A 12 -11.16 -10.81 8.05
CA GLY A 12 -10.25 -11.95 7.91
C GLY A 12 -8.89 -11.56 7.34
N LEU A 13 -8.45 -10.33 7.58
CA LEU A 13 -7.19 -9.79 7.07
C LEU A 13 -6.16 -9.73 8.21
N GLU A 14 -4.92 -10.09 7.89
CA GLU A 14 -3.79 -9.95 8.78
C GLU A 14 -2.78 -8.97 8.18
N LEU A 15 -2.15 -8.17 9.04
CA LEU A 15 -1.04 -7.34 8.60
C LEU A 15 0.19 -8.22 8.40
N PRO A 16 0.96 -8.00 7.32
CA PRO A 16 2.24 -8.66 7.14
C PRO A 16 3.20 -8.23 8.26
N ARG A 17 4.33 -8.93 8.35
CA ARG A 17 5.41 -8.43 9.21
C ARG A 17 5.84 -7.05 8.70
N PRO A 18 6.27 -6.15 9.60
CA PRO A 18 6.77 -4.87 9.15
C PRO A 18 7.93 -5.07 8.19
N PHE A 19 7.98 -4.23 7.15
CA PHE A 19 8.95 -4.37 6.07
C PHE A 19 10.37 -4.23 6.63
N ALA A 20 11.16 -5.28 6.46
CA ALA A 20 12.53 -5.32 6.95
C ALA A 20 13.51 -5.32 5.78
N ALA A 21 14.59 -4.56 5.91
CA ALA A 21 15.68 -4.65 4.96
C ALA A 21 16.29 -6.06 5.00
N PRO A 22 16.65 -6.65 3.84
CA PRO A 22 17.38 -7.90 3.82
C PRO A 22 18.68 -7.82 4.65
N PRO A 23 19.18 -8.94 5.21
CA PRO A 23 20.42 -8.94 5.96
C PRO A 23 21.57 -8.28 5.19
N GLY A 24 22.20 -7.26 5.80
CA GLY A 24 23.30 -6.50 5.18
C GLY A 24 22.86 -5.35 4.27
N VAL A 25 21.56 -5.09 4.15
CA VAL A 25 21.01 -3.92 3.46
C VAL A 25 20.50 -2.93 4.50
N GLU A 26 20.84 -1.65 4.32
CA GLU A 26 20.33 -0.54 5.13
C GLU A 26 19.44 0.33 4.24
N PHE A 27 18.21 0.60 4.70
CA PHE A 27 17.38 1.60 4.04
C PHE A 27 17.97 2.99 4.28
N LYS A 28 18.14 3.75 3.19
CA LYS A 28 18.63 5.14 3.24
C LYS A 28 17.49 6.16 3.35
N PHE A 29 16.31 5.70 3.75
CA PHE A 29 15.07 6.45 3.83
C PHE A 29 14.17 5.82 4.90
N ASP A 30 13.23 6.62 5.43
CA ASP A 30 12.23 6.15 6.38
C ASP A 30 11.04 5.52 5.64
N LEU A 31 10.47 4.45 6.18
CA LEU A 31 9.24 3.86 5.63
C LEU A 31 8.02 4.76 5.87
N VAL A 32 8.02 5.42 7.02
CA VAL A 32 7.04 6.43 7.40
C VAL A 32 7.77 7.59 8.08
N ARG A 33 7.46 8.82 7.67
CA ARG A 33 7.97 10.03 8.32
C ARG A 33 6.81 10.89 8.80
N VAL A 34 6.72 11.12 10.11
CA VAL A 34 5.73 12.04 10.69
C VAL A 34 6.25 13.47 10.74
N SER A 35 5.50 14.42 10.19
CA SER A 35 5.80 15.85 10.23
C SER A 35 4.53 16.70 10.09
N GLY A 36 4.33 17.65 11.00
CA GLY A 36 3.23 18.62 10.91
C GLY A 36 1.81 18.01 10.97
N GLY A 37 1.61 16.94 11.74
CA GLY A 37 0.31 16.24 11.81
C GLY A 37 0.02 15.32 10.63
N LEU A 38 1.00 15.12 9.74
CA LEU A 38 0.91 14.21 8.61
C LEU A 38 1.95 13.10 8.74
N ALA A 39 1.60 11.88 8.35
CA ALA A 39 2.53 10.80 8.11
C ALA A 39 2.69 10.61 6.60
N TYR A 40 3.94 10.72 6.14
CA TYR A 40 4.35 10.46 4.76
C TYR A 40 4.85 9.04 4.68
N VAL A 41 4.19 8.22 3.86
CA VAL A 41 4.51 6.80 3.67
C VAL A 41 5.27 6.65 2.36
N SER A 42 6.48 6.10 2.42
CA SER A 42 7.29 5.79 1.24
C SER A 42 6.64 4.72 0.35
N GLY A 43 7.16 4.49 -0.85
CA GLY A 43 6.68 3.43 -1.74
C GLY A 43 6.71 2.05 -1.08
N HIS A 44 5.57 1.38 -1.02
CA HIS A 44 5.42 0.00 -0.54
C HIS A 44 5.02 -0.93 -1.68
N LEU A 45 5.36 -2.21 -1.52
CA LEU A 45 5.21 -3.27 -2.51
C LEU A 45 4.29 -4.39 -1.96
N PRO A 46 3.80 -5.33 -2.78
CA PRO A 46 3.03 -6.48 -2.30
C PRO A 46 3.95 -7.51 -1.64
N THR A 47 4.23 -7.35 -0.35
CA THR A 47 5.17 -8.17 0.44
C THR A 47 4.53 -8.70 1.73
N ASP A 48 5.05 -9.81 2.24
CA ASP A 48 4.75 -10.31 3.59
C ASP A 48 5.65 -9.73 4.70
N GLY A 49 6.50 -8.76 4.33
CA GLY A 49 7.48 -8.10 5.18
C GLY A 49 8.92 -8.57 4.94
N ALA A 50 9.10 -9.73 4.29
CA ALA A 50 10.41 -10.28 3.95
C ALA A 50 10.56 -10.55 2.45
N GLU A 51 9.51 -11.05 1.80
CA GLU A 51 9.53 -11.49 0.41
C GLU A 51 8.45 -10.78 -0.42
N VAL A 52 8.73 -10.63 -1.71
CA VAL A 52 7.75 -10.16 -2.70
C VAL A 52 6.79 -11.31 -3.00
N LEU A 53 5.48 -11.03 -2.94
CA LEU A 53 4.43 -12.03 -3.12
C LEU A 53 3.94 -12.16 -4.57
N VAL A 54 4.10 -11.09 -5.36
CA VAL A 54 3.61 -11.03 -6.74
C VAL A 54 4.62 -10.29 -7.61
N GLN A 55 4.90 -10.84 -8.80
CA GLN A 55 5.80 -10.27 -9.79
C GLN A 55 5.15 -10.31 -11.18
N GLY A 56 5.59 -9.42 -12.07
CA GLY A 56 5.16 -9.33 -13.46
C GLY A 56 4.37 -8.07 -13.79
N LYS A 57 4.11 -7.90 -15.09
CA LYS A 57 3.44 -6.72 -15.66
C LYS A 57 1.95 -6.96 -15.82
N VAL A 58 1.14 -6.01 -15.35
CA VAL A 58 -0.31 -6.04 -15.60
C VAL A 58 -0.60 -5.76 -17.08
N GLY A 59 -1.42 -6.61 -17.69
CA GLY A 59 -1.73 -6.58 -19.11
C GLY A 59 -0.77 -7.41 -19.99
N ASP A 60 0.23 -8.06 -19.39
CA ASP A 60 1.08 -9.07 -20.04
C ASP A 60 1.09 -10.36 -19.19
N ASP A 61 1.86 -10.38 -18.10
CA ASP A 61 1.98 -11.52 -17.18
C ASP A 61 0.75 -11.68 -16.27
N LEU A 62 0.15 -10.55 -15.89
CA LEU A 62 -0.90 -10.48 -14.88
C LEU A 62 -2.18 -9.86 -15.41
N THR A 63 -3.32 -10.39 -14.94
CA THR A 63 -4.63 -9.78 -15.19
C THR A 63 -4.86 -8.55 -14.31
N ILE A 64 -5.91 -7.78 -14.62
CA ILE A 64 -6.30 -6.62 -13.81
C ILE A 64 -6.69 -7.07 -12.40
N GLU A 65 -7.37 -8.20 -12.28
CA GLU A 65 -7.83 -8.78 -11.02
C GLU A 65 -6.64 -9.22 -10.14
N GLN A 66 -5.60 -9.81 -10.75
CA GLN A 66 -4.36 -10.12 -10.05
C GLN A 66 -3.62 -8.85 -9.61
N GLY A 67 -3.58 -7.83 -10.46
CA GLY A 67 -3.06 -6.51 -10.10
C GLY A 67 -3.84 -5.85 -8.96
N TYR A 68 -5.17 -5.94 -8.97
CA TYR A 68 -6.04 -5.47 -7.88
C TYR A 68 -5.70 -6.18 -6.57
N GLY A 69 -5.55 -7.51 -6.60
CA GLY A 69 -5.09 -8.29 -5.45
C GLY A 69 -3.73 -7.83 -4.93
N ALA A 70 -2.79 -7.57 -5.84
CA ALA A 70 -1.48 -7.05 -5.46
C ALA A 70 -1.57 -5.64 -4.85
N ALA A 71 -2.39 -4.73 -5.39
CA ALA A 71 -2.62 -3.41 -4.80
C ALA A 71 -3.20 -3.51 -3.37
N ARG A 72 -4.06 -4.50 -3.13
CA ARG A 72 -4.58 -4.78 -1.79
C ARG A 72 -3.48 -5.27 -0.84
N LEU A 73 -2.61 -6.19 -1.28
CA LEU A 73 -1.46 -6.64 -0.51
C LEU A 73 -0.50 -5.49 -0.19
N THR A 74 -0.22 -4.62 -1.17
CA THR A 74 0.55 -3.39 -0.98
C THR A 74 -0.08 -2.49 0.09
N GLY A 75 -1.41 -2.37 0.09
CA GLY A 75 -2.13 -1.66 1.14
C GLY A 75 -1.90 -2.23 2.53
N LEU A 76 -1.96 -3.56 2.70
CA LEU A 76 -1.66 -4.20 3.99
C LEU A 76 -0.20 -3.94 4.43
N ALA A 77 0.76 -3.92 3.49
CA ALA A 77 2.15 -3.58 3.80
C ALA A 77 2.31 -2.12 4.26
N VAL A 78 1.60 -1.17 3.63
CA VAL A 78 1.51 0.23 4.11
C VAL A 78 0.99 0.29 5.54
N LEU A 79 -0.09 -0.43 5.83
CA LEU A 79 -0.69 -0.46 7.17
C LEU A 79 0.24 -1.07 8.21
N ALA A 80 1.03 -2.09 7.86
CA ALA A 80 2.03 -2.65 8.77
C ALA A 80 3.09 -1.62 9.17
N SER A 81 3.61 -0.83 8.22
CA SER A 81 4.58 0.23 8.49
C SER A 81 3.97 1.41 9.26
N LEU A 82 2.75 1.82 8.93
CA LEU A 82 2.01 2.82 9.70
C LEU A 82 1.80 2.37 11.15
N LYS A 83 1.41 1.12 11.36
CA LYS A 83 1.24 0.56 12.71
C LYS A 83 2.56 0.51 13.46
N GLN A 84 3.66 0.16 12.80
CA GLN A 84 4.98 0.16 13.44
C GLN A 84 5.38 1.58 13.89
N GLU A 85 5.17 2.59 13.05
CA GLU A 85 5.54 3.98 13.35
C GLU A 85 4.61 4.61 14.40
N LEU A 86 3.31 4.34 14.34
CA LEU A 86 2.28 4.99 15.17
C LEU A 86 1.91 4.18 16.42
N ASN A 87 2.30 2.90 16.49
CA ASN A 87 1.88 1.83 17.42
C ASN A 87 0.44 1.32 17.18
N GLU A 88 -0.50 2.21 16.89
CA GLU A 88 -1.91 1.91 16.66
C GLU A 88 -2.42 2.60 15.39
N LEU A 89 -3.24 1.88 14.61
CA LEU A 89 -3.78 2.40 13.35
C LEU A 89 -4.89 3.43 13.56
N ASP A 90 -5.54 3.44 14.73
CA ASP A 90 -6.56 4.43 15.09
C ASP A 90 -6.00 5.85 15.15
N ARG A 91 -4.67 6.01 15.27
CA ARG A 91 -4.00 7.31 15.19
C ARG A 91 -4.02 7.91 13.79
N VAL A 92 -4.37 7.14 12.76
CA VAL A 92 -4.64 7.66 11.41
C VAL A 92 -6.06 8.20 11.39
N THR A 93 -6.18 9.52 11.39
CA THR A 93 -7.45 10.23 11.47
C THR A 93 -8.07 10.50 10.11
N GLY A 94 -7.28 10.50 9.03
CA GLY A 94 -7.78 10.71 7.68
C GLY A 94 -6.78 10.36 6.59
N TRP A 95 -7.27 9.90 5.43
CA TRP A 95 -6.43 9.61 4.26
C TRP A 95 -6.40 10.81 3.31
N VAL A 96 -5.22 11.40 3.09
CA VAL A 96 -5.09 12.62 2.29
C VAL A 96 -4.89 12.29 0.81
N LYS A 97 -3.86 11.47 0.52
CA LYS A 97 -3.48 11.15 -0.86
C LYS A 97 -2.85 9.77 -0.96
N ALA A 98 -3.11 9.09 -2.07
CA ALA A 98 -2.32 7.96 -2.55
C ALA A 98 -1.77 8.22 -3.97
N LEU A 99 -0.54 7.78 -4.22
CA LEU A 99 0.03 7.64 -5.57
C LEU A 99 0.29 6.16 -5.80
N GLY A 100 -0.48 5.56 -6.72
CA GLY A 100 -0.30 4.19 -7.16
C GLY A 100 0.45 4.13 -8.48
N LEU A 101 1.51 3.34 -8.52
CA LEU A 101 2.29 3.01 -9.70
C LEU A 101 1.98 1.56 -10.08
N VAL A 102 1.70 1.32 -11.36
CA VAL A 102 1.38 -0.03 -11.86
C VAL A 102 2.43 -0.41 -12.90
N ASN A 103 3.20 -1.46 -12.64
CA ASN A 103 4.09 -2.07 -13.63
C ASN A 103 3.22 -2.73 -14.70
N CYS A 104 3.17 -2.16 -15.90
CA CYS A 104 2.18 -2.57 -16.90
C CYS A 104 2.74 -2.65 -18.31
N ALA A 105 2.11 -3.49 -19.12
CA ALA A 105 2.44 -3.69 -20.52
C ALA A 105 2.29 -2.38 -21.33
N PRO A 106 3.06 -2.21 -22.43
CA PRO A 106 2.86 -1.09 -23.35
C PRO A 106 1.41 -0.99 -23.84
N GLY A 107 0.83 0.21 -23.72
CA GLY A 107 -0.56 0.48 -24.13
C GLY A 107 -1.62 0.12 -23.08
N PHE A 108 -1.25 -0.41 -21.91
CA PHE A 108 -2.18 -0.63 -20.82
C PHE A 108 -2.68 0.71 -20.24
N SER A 109 -4.00 0.88 -20.19
CA SER A 109 -4.65 2.15 -19.78
C SER A 109 -5.65 2.00 -18.63
N LYS A 110 -5.63 0.85 -17.94
CA LYS A 110 -6.60 0.49 -16.89
C LYS A 110 -5.98 0.50 -15.50
N THR A 111 -4.93 1.28 -15.29
CA THR A 111 -4.25 1.43 -13.99
C THR A 111 -5.18 1.85 -12.85
N PRO A 112 -6.25 2.66 -13.04
CA PRO A 112 -7.17 2.95 -11.94
C PRO A 112 -7.90 1.71 -11.42
N ALA A 113 -8.24 0.76 -12.30
CA ALA A 113 -8.91 -0.48 -11.90
C ALA A 113 -8.00 -1.38 -11.05
N VAL A 114 -6.69 -1.34 -11.29
CA VAL A 114 -5.69 -2.03 -10.46
C VAL A 114 -5.58 -1.37 -9.09
N ILE A 115 -5.38 -0.05 -9.04
CA ILE A 115 -5.18 0.68 -7.78
C ILE A 115 -6.47 0.73 -6.93
N ASN A 116 -7.64 0.41 -7.48
CA ASN A 116 -8.85 0.20 -6.68
C ASN A 116 -8.66 -0.84 -5.58
N GLY A 117 -7.81 -1.85 -5.75
CA GLY A 117 -7.56 -2.83 -4.68
C GLY A 117 -6.97 -2.22 -3.41
N PHE A 118 -6.13 -1.19 -3.57
CA PHE A 118 -5.63 -0.39 -2.46
C PHE A 118 -6.75 0.49 -1.88
N THR A 119 -7.45 1.24 -2.74
CA THR A 119 -8.47 2.19 -2.28
C THR A 119 -9.64 1.50 -1.58
N ASP A 120 -10.12 0.39 -2.09
CA ASP A 120 -11.23 -0.36 -1.53
C ASP A 120 -10.84 -0.94 -0.15
N LEU A 121 -9.59 -1.40 0.03
CA LEU A 121 -9.08 -1.78 1.36
C LEU A 121 -9.17 -0.62 2.35
N ILE A 122 -8.71 0.56 1.95
CA ILE A 122 -8.71 1.73 2.83
C ILE A 122 -10.14 2.14 3.19
N LEU A 123 -11.06 2.11 2.23
CA LEU A 123 -12.46 2.44 2.46
C LEU A 123 -13.19 1.40 3.32
N GLU A 124 -12.88 0.11 3.19
CA GLU A 124 -13.44 -0.96 4.03
C GLU A 124 -13.05 -0.81 5.51
N LEU A 125 -11.88 -0.20 5.78
CA LEU A 125 -11.31 0.00 7.11
C LEU A 125 -11.69 1.35 7.73
N TRP A 126 -11.54 2.46 6.99
CA TRP A 126 -11.79 3.81 7.50
C TRP A 126 -13.14 4.40 7.11
N GLY A 127 -13.88 3.79 6.17
CA GLY A 127 -15.13 4.34 5.68
C GLY A 127 -14.94 5.74 5.09
N GLY A 128 -15.70 6.71 5.61
CA GLY A 128 -15.64 8.12 5.20
C GLY A 128 -14.24 8.72 5.26
N GLU A 129 -13.51 8.46 6.35
CA GLU A 129 -12.15 8.96 6.57
C GLU A 129 -11.10 8.29 5.67
N GLY A 130 -11.50 7.23 4.97
CA GLY A 130 -10.68 6.53 3.99
C GLY A 130 -10.69 7.18 2.60
N HIS A 131 -11.55 8.17 2.35
CA HIS A 131 -11.59 8.87 1.06
C HIS A 131 -10.36 9.75 0.88
N HIS A 132 -9.59 9.50 -0.19
CA HIS A 132 -8.35 10.22 -0.49
C HIS A 132 -8.27 10.69 -1.94
N ALA A 133 -7.51 11.76 -2.16
CA ALA A 133 -7.07 12.13 -3.51
C ALA A 133 -6.16 11.02 -4.07
N ARG A 134 -6.19 10.79 -5.39
CA ARG A 134 -5.44 9.66 -5.96
C ARG A 134 -4.88 9.93 -7.34
N SER A 135 -3.70 9.38 -7.60
CA SER A 135 -3.11 9.23 -8.92
C SER A 135 -2.82 7.74 -9.17
N ALA A 136 -3.10 7.23 -10.37
CA ALA A 136 -2.83 5.84 -10.75
C ALA A 136 -2.09 5.83 -12.10
N ILE A 137 -0.78 5.61 -12.07
CA ILE A 137 0.12 5.84 -13.19
C ILE A 137 0.72 4.51 -13.66
N GLY A 138 0.81 4.32 -14.98
CA GLY A 138 1.54 3.19 -15.55
C GLY A 138 3.04 3.45 -15.48
N ALA A 139 3.78 2.52 -14.91
CA ALA A 139 5.23 2.51 -14.86
C ALA A 139 5.77 1.45 -15.82
N SER A 140 6.90 1.75 -16.48
CA SER A 140 7.56 0.77 -17.33
C SER A 140 8.19 -0.35 -16.52
N GLU A 141 8.69 -0.05 -15.32
CA GLU A 141 9.34 -0.98 -14.39
C GLU A 141 9.08 -0.53 -12.95
N LEU A 142 9.06 -1.50 -12.03
CA LEU A 142 9.06 -1.28 -10.58
C LEU A 142 10.14 -2.15 -9.91
N PRO A 143 10.59 -1.81 -8.68
CA PRO A 143 11.55 -2.62 -7.94
C PRO A 143 11.10 -4.08 -7.85
N PHE A 144 12.04 -5.02 -8.03
CA PHE A 144 11.79 -6.47 -7.96
C PHE A 144 10.72 -6.99 -8.94
N ASP A 145 10.41 -6.23 -9.99
CA ASP A 145 9.36 -6.53 -10.98
C ASP A 145 7.97 -6.72 -10.35
N VAL A 146 7.67 -6.03 -9.25
CA VAL A 146 6.33 -6.10 -8.66
C VAL A 146 5.28 -5.43 -9.55
N PRO A 147 4.01 -5.86 -9.50
CA PRO A 147 2.95 -5.24 -10.30
C PRO A 147 2.50 -3.87 -9.80
N VAL A 148 2.65 -3.59 -8.51
CA VAL A 148 2.09 -2.40 -7.86
C VAL A 148 3.04 -1.85 -6.81
N GLU A 149 3.25 -0.54 -6.83
CA GLU A 149 3.88 0.23 -5.76
C GLU A 149 2.96 1.38 -5.34
N VAL A 150 2.82 1.64 -4.04
CA VAL A 150 1.98 2.72 -3.53
C VAL A 150 2.72 3.52 -2.48
N GLU A 151 2.73 4.85 -2.63
CA GLU A 151 3.04 5.79 -1.55
C GLU A 151 1.75 6.50 -1.09
N ALA A 152 1.75 7.01 0.14
CA ALA A 152 0.58 7.67 0.71
C ALA A 152 0.92 8.81 1.68
N VAL A 153 -0.05 9.69 1.89
CA VAL A 153 -0.03 10.72 2.93
C VAL A 153 -1.31 10.61 3.74
N VAL A 154 -1.18 10.56 5.05
CA VAL A 154 -2.30 10.44 5.99
C VAL A 154 -2.19 11.48 7.11
N GLU A 155 -3.32 11.91 7.64
CA GLU A 155 -3.43 12.72 8.86
C GLU A 155 -3.26 11.83 10.10
N VAL A 156 -2.55 12.33 11.10
CA VAL A 156 -2.26 11.59 12.33
C VAL A 156 -2.39 12.46 13.59
N GLU A 157 -2.81 11.83 14.70
CA GLU A 157 -2.87 12.41 16.05
C GLU A 157 -1.92 11.77 17.07
#